data_AF-C1LQI4-F1
#
_entry.id   AF-C1LQI4-F1
#
_cell.length_a   1.000
_cell.length_b   1.000
_cell.length_c   1.000
_cell.angle_alpha   90.00
_cell.angle_beta   90.00
_cell.angle_gamma   90.00
#
_symmetry.space_group_name_H-M   'P 1'
#
loop_
_entity.id
_entity.type
_entity.pdbx_description
1 polymer ?
#
loop_
_entity_poly.entity_id
_entity_poly.type
_entity_poly.pdbx_seq_one_letter_code
_entity_poly.pdbx_strand_id
1 'polypeptide(L)' 'MNPAKLRNFRVGVAIKAMTVATVVSTAISSAIMYVYIKREVAPIKNFYNSYDPQLEWKVLLKSGILKTVDNEGNLIDLSD' A
#
# COMPACT_ATOMS: atom_id res chain seq x y z
N MET A 1 -22.08 -20.19 46.94
CA MET A 1 -22.02 -19.52 45.62
C MET A 1 -22.28 -18.02 45.82
N ASN A 2 -21.38 -17.12 45.41
CA ASN A 2 -21.51 -15.69 45.73
C ASN A 2 -22.52 -15.01 44.75
N PRO A 3 -23.67 -14.49 45.23
CA PRO A 3 -24.75 -13.98 44.38
C PRO A 3 -24.34 -12.79 43.50
N ALA A 4 -23.32 -12.01 43.92
CA ALA A 4 -22.79 -10.90 43.14
C ALA A 4 -22.11 -11.36 41.81
N LYS A 5 -21.51 -12.55 41.78
CA LYS A 5 -20.87 -13.10 40.57
C LYS A 5 -21.89 -13.50 39.51
N LEU A 6 -23.10 -13.91 39.90
CA LEU A 6 -24.16 -14.31 38.97
C LEU A 6 -24.82 -13.11 38.30
N ARG A 7 -24.98 -12.00 39.03
CA ARG A 7 -25.61 -10.77 38.52
C ARG A 7 -24.85 -10.15 37.34
N ASN A 8 -23.52 -10.23 37.35
CA ASN A 8 -22.65 -9.61 36.34
C ASN A 8 -21.91 -10.62 35.45
N PHE A 9 -22.27 -11.91 35.52
CA PHE A 9 -21.56 -12.98 34.80
C PHE A 9 -21.49 -12.72 33.29
N ARG A 10 -22.62 -12.30 32.69
CA ARG A 10 -22.71 -12.00 31.25
C ARG A 10 -21.85 -10.80 30.85
N VAL A 11 -21.81 -9.76 31.68
CA VAL A 11 -21.01 -8.54 31.45
C VAL A 11 -19.50 -8.86 31.56
N GLY A 12 -19.09 -9.63 32.57
CA GLY A 12 -17.69 -10.02 32.74
C GLY A 12 -17.17 -10.91 31.62
N VAL A 13 -18.00 -11.83 31.10
CA VAL A 13 -17.65 -12.67 29.94
C VAL A 13 -17.59 -11.82 28.66
N ALA A 14 -18.56 -10.91 28.46
CA ALA A 14 -18.58 -10.03 27.29
C ALA A 14 -17.36 -9.11 27.24
N ILE A 15 -16.94 -8.51 28.37
CA ILE A 15 -15.73 -7.68 28.43
C ILE A 15 -14.49 -8.48 28.04
N LYS A 16 -14.34 -9.70 28.58
CA LYS A 16 -13.20 -10.57 28.23
C LYS A 16 -13.18 -10.94 26.76
N ALA A 17 -14.33 -11.32 26.20
CA ALA A 17 -14.46 -11.64 24.78
C ALA A 17 -14.13 -10.43 23.90
N MET A 18 -14.60 -9.23 24.29
CA MET A 18 -14.31 -7.99 23.61
C MET A 18 -12.80 -7.69 23.63
N THR A 19 -12.15 -7.79 24.80
CA THR A 19 -10.69 -7.57 24.90
C THR A 19 -9.92 -8.53 24.00
N VAL A 20 -10.26 -9.82 24.00
CA VAL A 20 -9.60 -10.81 23.13
C VAL A 20 -9.83 -10.48 21.66
N ALA A 21 -11.06 -10.16 21.27
CA ALA A 21 -11.40 -9.78 19.90
C ALA A 21 -10.63 -8.53 19.45
N THR A 22 -10.51 -7.51 20.30
CA THR A 22 -9.74 -6.31 20.01
C THR A 22 -8.26 -6.61 19.78
N VAL A 23 -7.64 -7.42 20.66
CA VAL A 23 -6.23 -7.81 20.52
C VAL A 23 -6.01 -8.58 19.22
N VAL A 24 -6.84 -9.58 18.94
CA VAL A 24 -6.73 -10.40 17.73
C VAL A 24 -6.94 -9.55 16.48
N SER A 25 -7.97 -8.70 16.46
CA SER A 25 -8.24 -7.81 15.33
C SER A 25 -7.07 -6.85 15.09
N THR A 26 -6.49 -6.29 16.15
CA THR A 26 -5.37 -5.36 16.04
C THR A 26 -4.13 -6.07 15.48
N ALA A 27 -3.84 -7.29 15.94
CA ALA A 27 -2.73 -8.09 15.46
C ALA A 27 -2.88 -8.44 13.97
N ILE A 28 -4.07 -8.87 13.56
CA ILE A 28 -4.36 -9.21 12.16
C ILE A 28 -4.26 -7.96 11.28
N SER A 29 -4.90 -6.85 11.66
CA SER A 29 -4.83 -5.60 10.91
C SER A 29 -3.38 -5.10 10.77
N SER A 30 -2.58 -5.20 11.82
CA SER A 30 -1.17 -4.81 11.80
C SER A 30 -0.35 -5.68 10.84
N ALA A 31 -0.59 -7.00 10.83
CA ALA A 31 0.08 -7.92 9.92
C ALA A 31 -0.27 -7.62 8.45
N ILE A 32 -1.57 -7.40 8.15
CA ILE A 32 -2.02 -7.04 6.81
C ILE A 32 -1.39 -5.71 6.38
N MET A 33 -1.42 -4.70 7.25
CA MET A 33 -0.82 -3.39 6.96
C MET A 33 0.68 -3.51 6.69
N TYR A 34 1.40 -4.31 7.47
CA TYR A 34 2.83 -4.53 7.26
C TYR A 34 3.13 -5.15 5.89
N VAL A 35 2.35 -6.17 5.50
CA VAL A 35 2.48 -6.80 4.17
C VAL A 35 2.15 -5.81 3.06
N TYR A 36 1.08 -5.02 3.21
CA TYR A 36 0.70 -4.00 2.25
C TYR A 36 1.78 -2.93 2.07
N ILE A 37 2.33 -2.39 3.17
CA ILE A 37 3.43 -1.42 3.12
C ILE A 37 4.63 -2.02 2.39
N LYS A 38 5.00 -3.27 2.68
CA LYS A 38 6.13 -3.91 2.03
C LYS A 38 5.93 -4.17 0.54
N ARG A 39 4.71 -4.49 0.11
CA ARG A 39 4.42 -4.87 -1.29
C ARG A 39 4.08 -3.68 -2.18
N GLU A 40 3.35 -2.71 -1.66
CA GLU A 40 2.84 -1.60 -2.48
C GLU A 40 3.61 -0.32 -2.19
N VAL A 41 3.70 0.07 -0.92
CA VAL A 41 4.24 1.40 -0.55
C VAL A 41 5.76 1.46 -0.71
N ALA A 42 6.47 0.45 -0.23
CA ALA A 42 7.94 0.45 -0.26
C ALA A 42 8.50 0.41 -1.69
N PRO A 43 8.00 -0.42 -2.62
CA PRO A 43 8.49 -0.42 -4.00
C PRO A 43 8.19 0.89 -4.73
N ILE A 44 6.99 1.46 -4.55
CA ILE A 44 6.65 2.77 -5.13
C ILE A 44 7.57 3.86 -4.59
N LYS A 45 7.79 3.89 -3.27
CA LYS A 45 8.70 4.86 -2.66
C LYS A 45 10.13 4.68 -3.17
N ASN A 46 10.61 3.44 -3.28
CA ASN A 46 11.94 3.15 -3.79
C ASN A 46 12.09 3.56 -5.25
N PHE A 47 11.08 3.27 -6.07
CA PHE A 47 11.01 3.70 -7.47
C PHE A 47 11.20 5.21 -7.55
N TYR A 48 10.37 6.01 -6.87
CA TYR A 48 10.45 7.47 -6.91
C TYR A 48 11.74 8.04 -6.31
N ASN A 49 12.32 7.40 -5.30
CA ASN A 49 13.60 7.83 -4.73
C ASN A 49 14.77 7.66 -5.71
N SER A 50 14.75 6.61 -6.54
CA SER A 50 15.78 6.36 -7.55
C SER A 50 15.37 6.82 -8.96
N TYR A 51 14.19 7.42 -9.09
CA TYR A 51 13.63 7.79 -10.39
C TYR A 51 14.40 8.99 -10.97
N ASP A 52 15.00 8.78 -12.13
CA ASP A 52 15.59 9.85 -12.93
C ASP A 52 14.72 10.06 -14.19
N PRO A 53 13.90 11.13 -14.22
CA PRO A 53 13.05 11.44 -15.37
C PRO A 53 13.85 11.66 -16.65
N GLN A 54 15.08 12.19 -16.57
CA GLN A 54 15.91 12.49 -17.74
C GLN A 54 16.50 11.21 -18.34
N LEU A 55 16.87 10.25 -17.49
CA LEU A 55 17.30 8.94 -17.95
C LEU A 55 16.14 8.18 -18.60
N GLU A 56 14.97 8.17 -17.96
CA GLU A 56 13.77 7.54 -18.52
C GLU A 56 13.40 8.15 -19.88
N TRP A 57 13.39 9.48 -19.97
CA TRP A 57 13.12 10.18 -21.21
C TRP A 57 14.07 9.75 -22.34
N LYS A 58 15.38 9.65 -22.05
CA LYS A 58 16.37 9.19 -23.03
C LYS A 58 16.15 7.73 -23.45
N VAL A 59 15.74 6.86 -22.53
CA VAL A 59 15.40 5.47 -22.85
C VAL A 59 14.15 5.41 -23.73
N LEU A 60 13.12 6.19 -23.40
CA LEU A 60 11.88 6.27 -24.17
C LEU A 60 12.13 6.80 -25.58
N LEU A 61 12.92 7.87 -25.74
CA LEU A 61 13.34 8.38 -27.05
C LEU A 61 14.07 7.31 -27.85
N LYS A 62 15.09 6.66 -27.28
CA LYS A 62 15.85 5.60 -27.97
C LYS A 62 15.02 4.35 -28.31
N SER A 63 13.93 4.11 -27.60
CA SER A 63 13.08 2.94 -27.83
C SER A 63 12.22 3.06 -29.10
N GLY A 64 12.05 4.27 -29.65
CA GLY A 64 11.19 4.51 -30.81
C GLY A 64 9.69 4.31 -30.55
N ILE A 65 9.28 4.17 -29.28
CA ILE A 65 7.87 3.98 -28.89
C ILE A 65 7.09 5.32 -28.98
N LEU A 66 7.80 6.44 -28.88
CA LEU A 66 7.20 7.77 -28.90
C LEU A 66 6.81 8.13 -30.34
N LYS A 67 5.52 8.38 -30.57
CA LYS A 67 5.00 8.81 -31.88
C LYS A 67 5.13 10.31 -32.10
N THR A 68 5.10 11.08 -31.03
CA THR A 68 5.06 12.55 -31.06
C THR A 68 6.45 13.19 -31.17
N VAL A 69 7.51 12.43 -30.93
CA VAL A 69 8.90 12.92 -30.94
C VAL A 69 9.82 11.90 -31.60
N ASP A 70 10.83 12.38 -32.31
CA ASP A 70 11.88 11.55 -32.93
C ASP A 70 12.90 11.07 -31.89
N ASN A 71 13.87 10.26 -32.32
CA ASN A 71 14.90 9.71 -31.43
C ASN A 71 15.85 10.80 -30.89
N GLU A 72 15.86 11.97 -31.52
CA GLU A 72 16.63 13.15 -31.17
C GLU A 72 15.86 14.08 -30.21
N GLY A 73 14.56 13.84 -29.99
CA GLY A 73 13.70 14.63 -29.10
C GLY A 73 12.98 15.80 -29.75
N ASN A 74 13.01 15.91 -31.09
CA ASN A 74 12.24 16.91 -31.82
C ASN A 74 10.81 16.41 -32.02
N LEU A 75 9.86 17.34 -32.00
CA LEU A 75 8.46 17.01 -32.28
C LEU A 75 8.31 16.58 -33.74
N ILE A 76 7.67 15.44 -33.94
CA ILE A 76 7.28 14.98 -35.28
C ILE A 76 5.87 15.50 -35.54
N ASP A 77 5.67 16.08 -36.71
CA ASP A 77 4.33 16.45 -37.13
C ASP A 77 3.51 15.18 -37.37
N LEU A 78 2.38 15.08 -36.67
CA LEU A 78 1.51 13.91 -36.68
C LEU A 78 0.36 14.04 -37.68
N SER A 79 0.23 15.20 -38.33
CA SER A 79 -0.64 15.33 -39.48
C SER A 79 0.06 14.79 -40.72
N ASP A 80 -0.33 13.60 -41.15
CA ASP A 80 -0.30 13.21 -42.57
C ASP A 80 -1.07 14.25 -43.42
#